data_AF-A0AAX0M7Q7-F1
#
_entry.id   AF-A0AAX0M7Q7-F1
#
_cell.length_a   1.000
_cell.length_b   1.000
_cell.length_c   1.000
_cell.angle_alpha   90.00
_cell.angle_beta   90.00
_cell.angle_gamma   90.00
#
_symmetry.space_group_name_H-M   'P 1'
#
loop_
_entity.id
_entity.type
_entity.pdbx_description
1 polymer ?
#
loop_
_entity_poly.entity_id
_entity_poly.type
_entity_poly.pdbx_seq_one_letter_code
_entity_poly.pdbx_strand_id
1 'polypeptide(L)'
;MGTIEHLSDFKDELALVINTKLSRSSLSLRAVAASIDGATPALLSKVRNYKLDSITSDRLILLVGQIELLLDGKVSGFDVTLNEAKKEVTVSFLGSV
;
A
#
# COMPACT_ATOMS: atom_id res chain seq x y z
N MET A 1 27.85 -9.41 14.28
CA MET A 1 26.52 -9.22 14.91
C MET A 1 25.79 -8.23 14.03
N GLY A 2 25.06 -8.74 13.04
CA GLY A 2 24.48 -7.91 11.97
C GLY A 2 23.28 -7.14 12.49
N THR A 3 23.33 -5.82 12.40
CA THR A 3 22.17 -4.95 12.59
C THR A 3 21.15 -5.33 11.55
N ILE A 4 20.02 -5.83 11.99
CA ILE A 4 18.93 -6.28 11.15
C ILE A 4 18.24 -5.06 10.52
N GLU A 5 18.37 -4.90 9.21
CA GLU A 5 17.70 -3.86 8.38
C GLU A 5 16.20 -4.16 8.13
N HIS A 6 15.45 -4.73 9.09
CA HIS A 6 14.04 -5.13 8.85
C HIS A 6 13.03 -3.96 8.73
N LEU A 7 13.44 -2.70 8.93
CA LEU A 7 12.54 -1.55 8.79
C LEU A 7 12.35 -1.08 7.34
N SER A 8 13.31 -1.40 6.45
CA SER A 8 13.26 -1.09 5.01
C SER A 8 12.21 -1.97 4.32
N ASP A 9 12.30 -3.28 4.55
CA ASP A 9 11.49 -4.28 3.86
C ASP A 9 9.99 -4.09 4.10
N PHE A 10 9.59 -3.82 5.36
CA PHE A 10 8.18 -3.65 5.67
C PHE A 10 7.54 -2.43 4.99
N LYS A 11 8.27 -1.30 4.88
CA LYS A 11 7.75 -0.13 4.16
C LYS A 11 7.65 -0.41 2.67
N ASP A 12 8.61 -1.12 2.11
CA ASP A 12 8.63 -1.50 0.70
C ASP A 12 7.51 -2.49 0.38
N GLU A 13 7.22 -3.44 1.27
CA GLU A 13 6.07 -4.35 1.15
C GLU A 13 4.74 -3.59 1.16
N LEU A 14 4.56 -2.63 2.07
CA LEU A 14 3.35 -1.79 2.09
C LEU A 14 3.24 -0.94 0.82
N ALA A 15 4.35 -0.38 0.33
CA ALA A 15 4.36 0.36 -0.92
C ALA A 15 4.06 -0.54 -2.13
N LEU A 16 4.54 -1.77 -2.13
CA LEU A 16 4.22 -2.78 -3.15
C LEU A 16 2.72 -3.09 -3.15
N VAL A 17 2.10 -3.29 -1.98
CA VAL A 17 0.65 -3.50 -1.86
C VAL A 17 -0.12 -2.33 -2.47
N ILE A 18 0.23 -1.11 -2.08
CA ILE A 18 -0.40 0.12 -2.59
C ILE A 18 -0.27 0.16 -4.11
N ASN A 19 0.94 0.02 -4.64
CA ASN A 19 1.22 0.10 -6.07
C ASN A 19 0.49 -0.99 -6.88
N THR A 20 0.39 -2.20 -6.32
CA THR A 20 -0.31 -3.32 -6.95
C THR A 20 -1.82 -3.08 -6.99
N LYS A 21 -2.42 -2.56 -5.92
CA LYS A 21 -3.85 -2.21 -5.92
C LYS A 21 -4.15 -1.06 -6.89
N LEU A 22 -3.30 -0.03 -6.91
CA LEU A 22 -3.46 1.10 -7.80
C LEU A 22 -3.27 0.75 -9.28
N SER A 23 -2.31 -0.13 -9.62
CA SER A 23 -2.08 -0.55 -11.01
C SER A 23 -3.22 -1.36 -11.61
N ARG A 24 -4.00 -2.04 -10.75
CA ARG A 24 -5.20 -2.79 -11.15
C ARG A 24 -6.47 -1.95 -11.10
N SER A 25 -6.41 -0.76 -10.51
CA SER A 25 -7.49 0.22 -10.59
C SER A 25 -7.41 1.00 -11.91
N SER A 26 -8.56 1.38 -12.46
CA SER A 26 -8.63 2.34 -13.57
C SER A 26 -8.51 3.81 -13.10
N LEU A 27 -8.29 4.03 -11.80
CA LEU A 27 -8.24 5.37 -11.21
C LEU A 27 -6.87 6.01 -11.44
N SER A 28 -6.88 7.28 -11.86
CA SER A 28 -5.66 8.08 -11.86
C SER A 28 -5.19 8.39 -10.44
N LEU A 29 -3.88 8.62 -10.26
CA LEU A 29 -3.32 9.05 -8.96
C LEU A 29 -4.01 10.30 -8.40
N ARG A 30 -4.45 11.21 -9.27
CA ARG A 30 -5.20 12.41 -8.86
C ARG A 30 -6.58 12.04 -8.31
N ALA A 31 -7.28 11.13 -8.96
CA ALA A 31 -8.59 10.64 -8.50
C ALA A 31 -8.46 9.92 -7.16
N VAL A 32 -7.43 9.07 -7.00
CA VAL A 32 -7.16 8.38 -5.72
C VAL A 32 -6.87 9.39 -4.61
N ALA A 33 -5.99 10.37 -4.85
CA ALA A 33 -5.67 11.39 -3.86
C ALA A 33 -6.88 12.25 -3.46
N ALA A 34 -7.82 12.47 -4.38
CA ALA A 34 -9.04 13.23 -4.10
C ALA A 34 -10.07 12.44 -3.26
N SER A 35 -9.99 11.09 -3.28
CA SER A 35 -10.93 10.21 -2.58
C SER A 35 -10.45 9.75 -1.21
N ILE A 36 -9.22 10.10 -0.81
CA ILE A 36 -8.58 9.59 0.41
C ILE A 36 -8.11 10.77 1.26
N ASP A 37 -8.63 10.85 2.49
CA ASP A 37 -8.29 11.92 3.41
C ASP A 37 -6.80 11.96 3.76
N GLY A 38 -6.18 13.11 3.50
CA GLY A 38 -4.76 13.35 3.69
C GLY A 38 -3.84 12.68 2.66
N ALA A 39 -4.37 11.98 1.65
CA ALA A 39 -3.56 11.59 0.51
C ALA A 39 -3.31 12.82 -0.38
N THR A 40 -2.09 12.95 -0.90
CA THR A 40 -1.77 13.96 -1.92
C THR A 40 -1.15 13.27 -3.12
N PRO A 41 -1.25 13.84 -4.34
CA PRO A 41 -0.57 13.29 -5.50
C PRO A 41 0.94 13.14 -5.28
N ALA A 42 1.55 14.06 -4.53
CA ALA A 42 2.96 13.99 -4.17
C ALA A 42 3.27 12.81 -3.24
N LEU A 43 2.43 12.57 -2.22
CA LEU A 43 2.58 11.41 -1.33
C LEU A 43 2.46 10.10 -2.11
N LEU A 44 1.42 9.94 -2.93
CA LEU A 44 1.22 8.73 -3.73
C LEU A 44 2.33 8.55 -4.77
N SER A 45 2.87 9.64 -5.33
CA SER A 45 4.03 9.59 -6.23
C SER A 45 5.30 9.11 -5.51
N LYS A 46 5.54 9.53 -4.26
CA LYS A 46 6.64 9.00 -3.46
C LYS A 46 6.50 7.50 -3.23
N VAL A 47 5.31 7.03 -2.86
CA VAL A 47 5.01 5.60 -2.68
C VAL A 47 5.22 4.82 -3.98
N ARG A 48 4.76 5.36 -5.11
CA ARG A 48 4.94 4.74 -6.43
C ARG A 48 6.41 4.56 -6.84
N ASN A 49 7.27 5.46 -6.39
CA ASN A 49 8.69 5.44 -6.70
C ASN A 49 9.54 4.88 -5.55
N TYR A 50 8.94 4.25 -4.54
CA TYR A 50 9.63 3.70 -3.37
C TYR A 50 10.51 4.73 -2.63
N LYS A 51 10.14 6.03 -2.67
CA LYS A 51 10.83 7.11 -1.95
C LYS A 51 10.24 7.27 -0.55
N LEU A 52 10.48 6.27 0.32
CA LEU A 52 9.75 6.08 1.59
C LEU A 52 10.45 6.66 2.82
N ASP A 53 11.66 7.20 2.71
CA ASP A 53 12.46 7.71 3.84
C ASP A 53 11.69 8.68 4.73
N SER A 54 10.89 9.55 4.10
CA SER A 54 10.07 10.58 4.76
C SER A 54 8.67 10.11 5.18
N ILE A 55 8.32 8.85 4.97
CA ILE A 55 6.97 8.31 5.21
C ILE A 55 7.04 7.27 6.34
N THR A 56 6.19 7.41 7.36
CA THR A 56 6.11 6.44 8.46
C THR A 56 5.36 5.18 8.01
N SER A 57 5.67 4.04 8.64
CA SER A 57 4.95 2.78 8.37
C SER A 57 3.46 2.91 8.68
N ASP A 58 3.09 3.58 9.77
CA ASP A 58 1.68 3.83 10.13
C ASP A 58 0.95 4.61 9.03
N ARG A 59 1.63 5.56 8.38
CA ARG A 59 1.04 6.31 7.26
C ARG A 59 0.80 5.42 6.06
N LEU A 60 1.70 4.49 5.77
CA LEU A 60 1.54 3.51 4.70
C LEU A 60 0.43 2.50 5.01
N ILE A 61 0.33 2.02 6.25
CA ILE A 61 -0.75 1.14 6.72
C ILE A 61 -2.11 1.82 6.54
N LEU A 62 -2.24 3.08 6.98
CA LEU A 62 -3.47 3.86 6.78
C LEU A 62 -3.82 4.00 5.29
N LEU A 63 -2.83 4.25 4.43
CA LEU A 63 -3.05 4.32 2.98
C LEU A 63 -3.50 2.98 2.39
N VAL A 64 -2.96 1.85 2.86
CA VAL A 64 -3.41 0.51 2.42
C VAL A 64 -4.90 0.36 2.73
N GLY A 65 -5.32 0.57 3.98
CA GLY A 65 -6.73 0.42 4.37
C GLY A 65 -7.68 1.37 3.63
N GLN A 66 -7.28 2.63 3.42
CA GLN A 66 -8.10 3.58 2.67
C GLN A 66 -8.22 3.24 1.17
N ILE A 67 -7.14 2.74 0.55
CA ILE A 67 -7.16 2.28 -0.84
C ILE A 67 -7.99 1.00 -0.98
N GLU A 68 -7.91 0.10 0.01
CA GLU A 68 -8.76 -1.09 0.06
C GLU A 68 -10.23 -0.74 0.07
N LEU A 69 -10.66 0.14 0.97
CA LEU A 69 -12.05 0.61 1.01
C LEU A 69 -12.48 1.31 -0.28
N LEU A 70 -11.58 2.09 -0.91
CA LEU A 70 -11.88 2.78 -2.17
C LEU A 70 -12.09 1.80 -3.34
N LEU A 71 -11.34 0.70 -3.35
CA LEU A 71 -11.27 -0.29 -4.42
C LEU A 71 -12.06 -1.56 -4.11
N ASP A 72 -12.74 -1.61 -2.97
CA ASP A 72 -13.57 -2.76 -2.58
C ASP A 72 -14.59 -3.07 -3.67
N GLY A 73 -14.67 -4.36 -4.03
CA GLY A 73 -15.46 -4.85 -5.17
C GLY A 73 -15.02 -4.40 -6.57
N LYS A 74 -13.97 -3.56 -6.72
CA LYS A 74 -13.47 -3.05 -8.01
C LYS A 74 -12.19 -3.74 -8.48
N VAL A 75 -11.43 -4.34 -7.57
CA VAL A 75 -10.19 -5.05 -7.86
C VAL A 75 -10.30 -6.46 -7.29
N SER A 76 -10.29 -7.48 -8.17
CA SER A 76 -10.40 -8.90 -7.80
C SER A 76 -9.07 -9.64 -7.93
N GLY A 77 -8.88 -10.72 -7.15
CA GLY A 77 -7.81 -11.70 -7.37
C GLY A 77 -6.67 -11.72 -6.35
N PHE A 78 -6.65 -10.85 -5.34
CA PHE A 78 -5.84 -11.06 -4.14
C PHE A 78 -6.44 -10.35 -2.93
N ASP A 79 -6.22 -10.94 -1.76
CA ASP A 79 -6.51 -10.37 -0.46
C ASP A 79 -5.18 -10.01 0.24
N VAL A 80 -5.21 -9.01 1.12
CA VAL A 80 -4.03 -8.59 1.88
C VAL A 80 -4.39 -8.55 3.35
N THR A 81 -3.65 -9.30 4.16
CA THR A 81 -3.73 -9.24 5.62
C THR A 81 -2.48 -8.56 6.16
N LEU A 82 -2.68 -7.51 6.95
CA LEU A 82 -1.58 -6.80 7.64
C LEU A 82 -1.49 -7.28 9.09
N ASN A 83 -0.31 -7.69 9.53
CA ASN A 83 0.01 -7.89 10.93
C ASN A 83 0.91 -6.76 11.43
N GLU A 84 0.29 -5.71 11.98
CA GLU A 84 1.02 -4.52 12.42
C GLU A 84 1.99 -4.80 13.57
N ALA A 85 1.59 -5.68 14.50
CA ALA A 85 2.41 -6.02 15.68
C ALA A 85 3.71 -6.72 15.27
N LYS A 86 3.67 -7.55 14.22
CA LYS A 86 4.83 -8.23 13.67
C LYS A 86 5.49 -7.49 12.52
N LYS A 87 4.86 -6.43 11.99
CA LYS A 87 5.26 -5.74 10.77
C LYS A 87 5.40 -6.70 9.58
N GLU A 88 4.35 -7.49 9.36
CA GLU A 88 4.30 -8.48 8.28
C GLU A 88 3.12 -8.19 7.36
N VAL A 89 3.34 -8.35 6.06
CA VAL A 89 2.30 -8.30 5.02
C VAL A 89 2.09 -9.71 4.47
N THR A 90 0.86 -10.22 4.53
CA THR A 90 0.48 -11.48 3.88
C THR A 90 -0.40 -11.19 2.69
N VAL A 91 0.01 -11.61 1.50
CA VAL A 91 -0.79 -11.51 0.26
C VAL A 91 -1.33 -12.89 -0.08
N SER A 92 -2.65 -13.02 -0.10
CA SER A 92 -3.34 -14.26 -0.46
C SER A 92 -3.93 -14.13 -1.85
N PHE A 93 -3.56 -15.00 -2.78
CA PHE A 93 -4.16 -15.01 -4.12
C PHE A 93 -5.53 -15.70 -4.06
N LEU A 94 -6.61 -14.98 -4.41
CA LEU A 94 -7.99 -15.50 -4.29
C LEU A 94 -8.42 -16.39 -5.47
N GLY A 95 -7.48 -16.79 -6.34
CA GLY A 95 -7.78 -17.52 -7.57
C GLY A 95 -8.28 -16.57 -8.67
N SER A 96 -8.16 -17.03 -9.91
CA SER A 96 -8.75 -16.36 -11.08
C SER A 96 -10.26 -16.61 -11.10
N VAL A 97 -11.06 -15.55 -11.22
CA VAL A 97 -12.46 -15.65 -11.65
C VAL A 97 -12.50 -16.06 -13.11
#